data_AF-A0AAW1S042-F1
#
_entry.id   AF-A0AAW1S042-F1
#
_cell.length_a   1.000
_cell.length_b   1.000
_cell.length_c   1.000
_cell.angle_alpha   90.00
_cell.angle_beta   90.00
_cell.angle_gamma   90.00
#
_symmetry.space_group_name_H-M   'P 1'
#
loop_
_entity.id
_entity.type
_entity.pdbx_description
1 polymer ?
#
loop_
_entity_poly.entity_id
_entity_poly.type
_entity_poly.pdbx_seq_one_letter_code
_entity_poly.pdbx_strand_id
1 'polypeptide(L)'
;MHGRPRPPKDQPEDPEKQRAAGKRLALFSRLCNEVLARRAAKRYDEKSLALAGALLEQNPEVYTAWNFRREALQLALKGDAGPGEAQRLAQRELDLTEKAVRKNPKSYAAWFHRRWVVEQGLCPLDGELDLIDRLLDMDERNFHGWGYRQFITARAGVQAAAEDAYTATRIGQNFSNYSAWHARTTLLQRLHASSRTVTLDQLLAEADPASSTGESAASMVPTWALREEYGLVQQAFFTDPADQSAWLYHRWLLGGSLAHFAAASGTPREGTARQVLEEELACGDSTIECTVINW
;
A
#
# COMPACT_ATOMS: atom_id res chain seq x y z
N MET A 1 18.12 8.00 3.97
CA MET A 1 18.89 8.88 4.87
C MET A 1 18.25 8.79 6.27
N HIS A 2 18.20 7.61 6.89
CA HIS A 2 17.49 7.38 8.16
C HIS A 2 18.26 6.42 9.06
N GLY A 3 18.13 6.59 10.37
CA GLY A 3 18.62 5.63 11.38
C GLY A 3 20.13 5.44 11.45
N ARG A 4 20.95 6.29 10.82
CA ARG A 4 22.41 6.20 10.95
C ARG A 4 22.81 6.72 12.34
N PRO A 5 23.40 5.89 13.21
CA PRO A 5 23.96 6.37 14.47
C PRO A 5 24.99 7.45 14.18
N ARG A 6 24.96 8.56 14.91
CA ARG A 6 26.00 9.58 14.77
C ARG A 6 27.29 9.01 15.38
N PRO A 7 28.40 8.93 14.63
CA PRO A 7 29.66 8.55 15.23
C PRO A 7 30.08 9.60 16.28
N PRO A 8 30.79 9.21 17.35
CA PRO A 8 31.38 10.14 18.30
C PRO A 8 32.31 11.12 17.56
N LYS A 9 32.27 12.41 17.90
CA LYS A 9 33.01 13.48 17.19
C LYS A 9 34.54 13.26 17.15
N ASP A 10 35.09 12.53 18.12
CA ASP A 10 36.54 12.42 18.34
C ASP A 10 37.13 11.05 17.98
N GLN A 11 36.34 10.14 17.41
CA GLN A 11 36.85 8.86 16.93
C GLN A 11 37.25 8.95 15.45
N PRO A 12 38.53 8.75 15.10
CA PRO A 12 38.93 8.64 13.70
C PRO A 12 38.19 7.45 13.06
N GLU A 13 37.68 7.67 11.87
CA GLU A 13 37.07 6.60 11.08
C GLU A 13 38.10 5.50 10.81
N ASP A 14 37.67 4.25 10.97
CA ASP A 14 38.45 3.06 10.68
C ASP A 14 39.02 3.09 9.24
N PRO A 15 40.36 3.07 9.06
CA PRO A 15 40.99 3.11 7.74
C PRO A 15 40.52 2.01 6.78
N GLU A 16 40.15 0.83 7.31
CA GLU A 16 39.62 -0.25 6.48
C GLU A 16 38.22 0.09 5.95
N LYS A 17 37.36 0.68 6.79
CA LYS A 17 36.02 1.15 6.37
C LYS A 17 36.14 2.25 5.33
N GLN A 18 37.08 3.19 5.49
CA GLN A 18 37.33 4.24 4.50
C GLN A 18 37.80 3.65 3.16
N ARG A 19 38.75 2.69 3.20
CA ARG A 19 39.23 2.03 1.98
C ARG A 19 38.12 1.23 1.30
N ALA A 20 37.27 0.53 2.05
CA ALA A 20 36.12 -0.20 1.51
C ALA A 20 35.07 0.75 0.90
N ALA A 21 34.77 1.87 1.56
CA ALA A 21 33.88 2.90 1.04
C ALA A 21 34.42 3.52 -0.25
N GLY A 22 35.72 3.81 -0.31
CA GLY A 22 36.40 4.31 -1.52
C GLY A 22 36.31 3.33 -2.69
N LYS A 23 36.56 2.03 -2.45
CA LYS A 23 36.38 0.98 -3.48
C LYS A 23 34.93 0.90 -3.97
N ARG A 24 33.96 0.98 -3.06
CA ARG A 24 32.52 0.95 -3.41
C ARG A 24 32.13 2.17 -4.24
N LEU A 25 32.60 3.36 -3.86
CA LEU A 25 32.36 4.59 -4.61
C LEU A 25 32.97 4.52 -6.01
N ALA A 26 34.22 4.08 -6.14
CA ALA A 26 34.88 3.93 -7.44
C ALA A 26 34.16 2.92 -8.35
N LEU A 27 33.65 1.82 -7.79
CA LEU A 27 32.84 0.87 -8.54
C LEU A 27 31.49 1.48 -8.95
N PHE A 28 30.79 2.15 -8.02
CA PHE A 28 29.53 2.82 -8.29
C PHE A 28 29.66 3.85 -9.43
N SER A 29 30.65 4.74 -9.36
CA SER A 29 30.89 5.74 -10.40
C SER A 29 31.19 5.10 -11.76
N ARG A 30 31.98 4.03 -11.80
CA ARG A 30 32.25 3.28 -13.04
C ARG A 30 30.99 2.66 -13.63
N LEU A 31 30.18 2.00 -12.80
CA LEU A 31 28.91 1.40 -13.23
C LEU A 31 27.92 2.45 -13.75
N CYS A 32 27.78 3.58 -13.04
CA CYS A 32 26.95 4.69 -13.49
C CYS A 32 27.36 5.19 -14.88
N ASN A 33 28.65 5.48 -15.07
CA ASN A 33 29.15 5.99 -16.36
C ASN A 33 28.93 4.98 -17.49
N GLU A 34 29.22 3.70 -17.26
CA GLU A 34 29.06 2.66 -18.27
C GLU A 34 27.59 2.42 -18.63
N VAL A 35 26.69 2.38 -17.65
CA VAL A 35 25.24 2.22 -17.87
C VAL A 35 24.67 3.42 -18.64
N LEU A 36 25.06 4.65 -18.26
CA LEU A 36 24.64 5.86 -18.97
C LEU A 36 25.13 5.88 -20.42
N ALA A 37 26.40 5.52 -20.66
CA ALA A 37 26.96 5.45 -22.01
C ALA A 37 26.28 4.37 -22.87
N ARG A 38 25.97 3.20 -22.29
CA ARG A 38 25.22 2.13 -22.98
C ARG A 38 23.79 2.52 -23.30
N ARG A 39 23.10 3.20 -22.38
CA ARG A 39 21.77 3.75 -22.62
C ARG A 39 21.77 4.80 -23.73
N ALA A 40 22.72 5.73 -23.71
CA ALA A 40 22.86 6.74 -24.77
C ALA A 40 23.07 6.09 -26.15
N ALA A 41 23.84 5.01 -26.19
CA ALA A 41 24.06 4.21 -27.41
C ALA A 41 22.92 3.22 -27.72
N LYS A 42 21.84 3.17 -26.93
CA LYS A 42 20.72 2.20 -27.04
C LYS A 42 21.19 0.74 -27.13
N ARG A 43 22.25 0.38 -26.40
CA ARG A 43 22.83 -0.98 -26.39
C ARG A 43 22.20 -1.82 -25.28
N TYR A 44 21.26 -2.70 -25.62
CA TYR A 44 20.50 -3.52 -24.66
C TYR A 44 20.98 -4.98 -24.56
N ASP A 45 22.26 -5.24 -24.81
CA ASP A 45 22.85 -6.59 -24.69
C ASP A 45 22.87 -7.12 -23.24
N GLU A 46 23.08 -8.42 -23.07
CA GLU A 46 23.09 -9.07 -21.75
C GLU A 46 24.13 -8.45 -20.80
N LYS A 47 25.28 -8.03 -21.32
CA LYS A 47 26.31 -7.37 -20.52
C LYS A 47 25.83 -5.99 -20.03
N SER A 48 25.14 -5.22 -20.87
CA SER A 48 24.51 -3.96 -20.45
C SER A 48 23.52 -4.17 -19.30
N LEU A 49 22.68 -5.19 -19.40
CA LEU A 49 21.71 -5.52 -18.36
C LEU A 49 22.40 -5.99 -17.07
N ALA A 50 23.43 -6.84 -17.17
CA ALA A 50 24.20 -7.27 -16.01
C ALA A 50 24.85 -6.08 -15.27
N LEU A 51 25.42 -5.13 -16.01
CA LEU A 51 26.02 -3.91 -15.43
C LEU A 51 24.97 -3.03 -14.74
N ALA A 52 23.80 -2.86 -15.35
CA ALA A 52 22.68 -2.15 -14.74
C ALA A 52 22.15 -2.87 -13.49
N GLY A 53 22.08 -4.20 -13.51
CA GLY A 53 21.73 -5.02 -12.35
C GLY A 53 22.71 -4.82 -11.20
N ALA A 54 24.02 -4.90 -11.48
CA ALA A 54 25.07 -4.66 -10.47
C ALA A 54 25.02 -3.24 -9.89
N LEU A 55 24.65 -2.25 -10.69
CA LEU A 55 24.44 -0.88 -10.22
C LEU A 55 23.26 -0.79 -9.25
N LEU A 56 22.14 -1.42 -9.58
CA LEU A 56 20.92 -1.44 -8.77
C LEU A 56 21.10 -2.26 -7.48
N GLU A 57 21.84 -3.36 -7.53
CA GLU A 57 22.25 -4.11 -6.35
C GLU A 57 23.10 -3.24 -5.41
N GLN A 58 23.89 -2.29 -5.92
CA GLN A 58 24.57 -1.30 -5.07
C GLN A 58 23.63 -0.23 -4.53
N ASN A 59 22.78 0.34 -5.38
CA ASN A 59 21.82 1.36 -4.99
C ASN A 59 20.53 1.25 -5.83
N PRO A 60 19.42 0.78 -5.24
CA PRO A 60 18.16 0.64 -5.97
C PRO A 60 17.48 1.98 -6.25
N GLU A 61 17.96 3.10 -5.70
CA GLU A 61 17.43 4.44 -5.97
C GLU A 61 17.87 5.03 -7.32
N VAL A 62 18.73 4.34 -8.08
CA VAL A 62 19.19 4.82 -9.39
C VAL A 62 18.07 4.61 -10.43
N TYR A 63 17.08 5.51 -10.41
CA TYR A 63 15.89 5.46 -11.25
C TYR A 63 16.21 5.31 -12.75
N THR A 64 17.24 6.02 -13.22
CA THR A 64 17.73 5.95 -14.60
C THR A 64 18.12 4.53 -15.03
N ALA A 65 18.68 3.71 -14.12
CA ALA A 65 19.05 2.34 -14.43
C ALA A 65 17.80 1.44 -14.55
N TRP A 66 16.77 1.66 -13.73
CA TRP A 66 15.48 0.99 -13.92
C TRP A 66 14.82 1.37 -15.25
N ASN A 67 14.89 2.65 -15.66
CA ASN A 67 14.36 3.09 -16.96
C ASN A 67 15.06 2.36 -18.11
N PHE A 68 16.40 2.26 -18.05
CA PHE A 68 17.20 1.53 -19.04
C PHE A 68 16.78 0.06 -19.17
N ARG A 69 16.51 -0.61 -18.04
CA ARG A 69 16.03 -2.00 -18.03
C ARG A 69 14.62 -2.13 -18.60
N ARG A 70 13.71 -1.19 -18.31
CA ARG A 70 12.38 -1.16 -18.93
C ARG A 70 12.44 -0.98 -20.44
N GLU A 71 13.30 -0.08 -20.93
CA GLU A 71 13.52 0.11 -22.37
C GLU A 71 13.98 -1.18 -23.05
N ALA A 72 14.94 -1.89 -22.43
CA ALA A 72 15.43 -3.17 -22.92
C ALA A 72 14.34 -4.26 -22.93
N LEU A 73 13.60 -4.41 -21.83
CA LEU A 73 12.53 -5.41 -21.75
C LEU A 73 11.42 -5.10 -22.76
N GLN A 74 10.99 -3.85 -22.86
CA GLN A 74 9.98 -3.45 -23.85
C GLN A 74 10.41 -3.75 -25.28
N LEU A 75 11.68 -3.53 -25.61
CA LEU A 75 12.20 -3.87 -26.93
C LEU A 75 12.17 -5.39 -27.17
N ALA A 76 12.60 -6.18 -26.18
CA ALA A 76 12.56 -7.64 -26.27
C ALA A 76 11.14 -8.17 -26.43
N LEU A 77 10.18 -7.64 -25.67
CA LEU A 77 8.76 -8.03 -25.72
C LEU A 77 8.06 -7.61 -27.01
N LYS A 78 8.52 -6.54 -27.67
CA LYS A 78 8.02 -6.12 -29.00
C LYS A 78 8.63 -6.89 -30.16
N GLY A 79 9.77 -7.55 -29.94
CA GLY A 79 10.41 -8.41 -30.93
C GLY A 79 9.79 -9.80 -30.98
N ASP A 80 10.47 -10.73 -31.64
CA ASP A 80 10.05 -12.13 -31.79
C ASP A 80 10.34 -12.99 -30.55
N ALA A 81 10.35 -12.40 -29.35
CA ALA A 81 10.51 -13.17 -28.12
C ALA A 81 9.29 -14.08 -27.95
N GLY A 82 9.51 -15.39 -28.07
CA GLY A 82 8.46 -16.38 -27.82
C GLY A 82 7.91 -16.25 -26.37
N PRO A 83 6.68 -16.70 -26.10
CA PRO A 83 6.04 -16.54 -24.79
C PRO A 83 6.90 -17.00 -23.60
N GLY A 84 7.62 -18.12 -23.76
CA GLY A 84 8.53 -18.63 -22.72
C GLY A 84 9.73 -17.72 -22.46
N GLU A 85 10.27 -17.06 -23.49
CA GLU A 85 11.38 -16.11 -23.30
C GLU A 85 10.88 -14.83 -22.63
N ALA A 86 9.72 -14.32 -23.03
CA ALA A 86 9.09 -13.16 -22.39
C ALA A 86 8.88 -13.38 -20.88
N GLN A 87 8.38 -14.55 -20.49
CA GLN A 87 8.22 -14.93 -19.08
C GLN A 87 9.56 -15.02 -18.35
N ARG A 88 10.59 -15.64 -18.96
CA ARG A 88 11.94 -15.71 -18.35
C ARG A 88 12.53 -14.32 -18.12
N LEU A 89 12.39 -13.41 -19.09
CA LEU A 89 12.87 -12.04 -18.96
C LEU A 89 12.13 -11.28 -17.85
N ALA A 90 10.80 -11.40 -17.78
CA ALA A 90 10.01 -10.82 -16.70
C ALA A 90 10.44 -11.36 -15.33
N GLN A 91 10.64 -12.68 -15.21
CA GLN A 91 11.09 -13.30 -13.96
C GLN A 91 12.46 -12.78 -13.51
N ARG A 92 13.42 -12.62 -14.43
CA ARG A 92 14.73 -12.02 -14.10
C ARG A 92 14.60 -10.61 -13.51
N GLU A 93 13.64 -9.81 -13.98
CA GLU A 93 13.38 -8.48 -13.41
C GLU A 93 12.69 -8.56 -12.04
N LEU A 94 11.78 -9.52 -11.84
CA LEU A 94 11.17 -9.77 -10.53
C LEU A 94 12.21 -10.21 -9.49
N ASP A 95 13.15 -11.08 -9.85
CA ASP A 95 14.24 -11.51 -8.96
C ASP A 95 15.13 -10.32 -8.57
N LEU A 96 15.45 -9.44 -9.54
CA LEU A 96 16.24 -8.24 -9.29
C LEU A 96 15.51 -7.26 -8.37
N THR A 97 14.21 -7.03 -8.59
CA THR A 97 13.42 -6.15 -7.73
C THR A 97 13.24 -6.71 -6.33
N GLU A 98 13.12 -8.03 -6.17
CA GLU A 98 13.07 -8.66 -4.85
C GLU A 98 14.38 -8.42 -4.08
N LYS A 99 15.54 -8.65 -4.71
CA LYS A 99 16.84 -8.32 -4.10
C LYS A 99 16.94 -6.84 -3.71
N ALA A 100 16.46 -5.95 -4.58
CA ALA A 100 16.46 -4.52 -4.33
C ALA A 100 15.57 -4.14 -3.13
N VAL A 101 14.36 -4.69 -3.04
CA VAL A 101 13.41 -4.45 -1.94
C VAL A 101 13.93 -5.05 -0.63
N ARG A 102 14.50 -6.26 -0.64
CA ARG A 102 15.14 -6.84 0.56
C ARG A 102 16.27 -5.97 1.10
N LYS A 103 17.04 -5.33 0.21
CA LYS A 103 18.12 -4.41 0.59
C LYS A 103 17.61 -3.05 1.06
N ASN A 104 16.62 -2.48 0.35
CA ASN A 104 15.97 -1.22 0.70
C ASN A 104 14.45 -1.35 0.54
N PRO A 105 13.73 -1.75 1.61
CA PRO A 105 12.29 -1.99 1.55
C PRO A 105 11.46 -0.75 1.23
N LYS A 106 12.07 0.44 1.32
CA LYS A 106 11.46 1.75 1.10
C LYS A 106 11.87 2.38 -0.23
N SER A 107 12.41 1.56 -1.16
CA SER A 107 12.82 2.03 -2.48
C SER A 107 11.62 2.22 -3.41
N TYR A 108 11.21 3.47 -3.63
CA TYR A 108 10.15 3.80 -4.59
C TYR A 108 10.46 3.23 -5.98
N ALA A 109 11.70 3.37 -6.43
CA ALA A 109 12.09 2.97 -7.77
C ALA A 109 12.00 1.44 -7.98
N ALA A 110 12.39 0.65 -6.97
CA ALA A 110 12.28 -0.81 -7.03
C ALA A 110 10.81 -1.28 -7.03
N TRP A 111 9.98 -0.76 -6.12
CA TRP A 111 8.55 -1.08 -6.07
C TRP A 111 7.82 -0.68 -7.36
N PHE A 112 8.13 0.50 -7.89
CA PHE A 112 7.57 0.96 -9.16
C PHE A 112 7.97 0.06 -10.33
N HIS A 113 9.24 -0.32 -10.42
CA HIS A 113 9.69 -1.26 -11.44
C HIS A 113 9.01 -2.62 -11.30
N ARG A 114 8.89 -3.16 -10.08
CA ARG A 114 8.21 -4.43 -9.84
C ARG A 114 6.76 -4.41 -10.28
N ARG A 115 6.01 -3.37 -9.89
CA ARG A 115 4.64 -3.14 -10.34
C ARG A 115 4.54 -3.12 -11.86
N TRP A 116 5.43 -2.36 -12.51
CA TRP A 116 5.47 -2.27 -13.97
C TRP A 116 5.74 -3.62 -14.66
N VAL A 117 6.60 -4.48 -14.10
CA VAL A 117 6.85 -5.83 -14.64
C VAL A 117 5.59 -6.70 -14.52
N VAL A 118 4.93 -6.69 -13.36
CA VAL A 118 3.68 -7.45 -13.16
C VAL A 118 2.56 -6.97 -14.08
N GLU A 119 2.50 -5.66 -14.38
CA GLU A 119 1.55 -5.07 -15.32
C GLU A 119 1.69 -5.65 -16.74
N GLN A 120 2.86 -6.20 -17.12
CA GLN A 120 3.04 -6.87 -18.41
C GLN A 120 2.26 -8.19 -18.51
N GLY A 121 1.78 -8.75 -17.40
CA GLY A 121 0.97 -9.99 -17.41
C GLY A 121 1.78 -11.25 -17.73
N LEU A 122 3.09 -11.23 -17.48
CA LEU A 122 4.03 -12.29 -17.82
C LEU A 122 4.46 -13.15 -16.63
N CYS A 123 3.87 -12.95 -15.45
CA CYS A 123 4.23 -13.64 -14.22
C CYS A 123 3.00 -14.16 -13.46
N PRO A 124 3.12 -15.28 -12.74
CA PRO A 124 2.05 -15.77 -11.87
C PRO A 124 1.83 -14.81 -10.69
N LEU A 125 0.57 -14.54 -10.34
CA LEU A 125 0.22 -13.60 -9.28
C LEU A 125 0.29 -14.23 -7.88
N ASP A 126 0.14 -15.55 -7.77
CA ASP A 126 0.19 -16.26 -6.48
C ASP A 126 1.55 -16.07 -5.78
N GLY A 127 2.65 -16.13 -6.55
CA GLY A 127 3.99 -15.87 -6.03
C GLY A 127 4.18 -14.43 -5.53
N GLU A 128 3.44 -13.47 -6.08
CA GLU A 128 3.47 -12.07 -5.64
C GLU A 128 2.69 -11.87 -4.33
N LEU A 129 1.58 -12.59 -4.15
CA LEU A 129 0.83 -12.62 -2.88
C LEU A 129 1.69 -13.21 -1.75
N ASP A 130 2.33 -14.34 -2.01
CA ASP A 130 3.24 -14.97 -1.04
C ASP A 130 4.42 -14.06 -0.69
N LEU A 131 4.99 -13.36 -1.68
CA LEU A 131 6.08 -12.43 -1.45
C LEU A 131 5.63 -11.26 -0.57
N ILE A 132 4.49 -10.64 -0.89
CA ILE A 132 4.06 -9.46 -0.16
C ILE A 132 3.70 -9.79 1.29
N ASP A 133 3.18 -10.98 1.55
CA ASP A 133 2.96 -11.47 2.90
C ASP A 133 4.25 -11.59 3.69
N ARG A 134 5.28 -12.24 3.13
CA ARG A 134 6.60 -12.32 3.78
C ARG A 134 7.24 -10.94 4.02
N LEU A 135 7.05 -9.99 3.10
CA LEU A 135 7.60 -8.64 3.26
C LEU A 135 6.85 -7.84 4.34
N LEU A 136 5.54 -8.02 4.47
CA LEU A 136 4.74 -7.41 5.54
C LEU A 136 4.96 -8.10 6.89
N ASP A 137 5.32 -9.39 6.92
CA ASP A 137 5.78 -10.06 8.15
C ASP A 137 7.09 -9.44 8.67
N MET A 138 7.96 -8.97 7.77
CA MET A 138 9.22 -8.32 8.14
C MET A 138 9.05 -6.86 8.56
N ASP A 139 8.15 -6.11 7.92
CA ASP A 139 7.82 -4.73 8.25
C ASP A 139 6.33 -4.48 7.97
N GLU A 140 5.52 -4.71 8.99
CA GLU A 140 4.07 -4.65 8.91
C GLU A 140 3.54 -3.22 8.67
N ARG A 141 4.40 -2.20 8.84
CA ARG A 141 4.10 -0.78 8.61
C ARG A 141 4.68 -0.28 7.29
N ASN A 142 5.20 -1.18 6.45
CA ASN A 142 5.73 -0.81 5.15
C ASN A 142 4.59 -0.37 4.23
N PHE A 143 4.40 0.95 4.09
CA PHE A 143 3.34 1.51 3.26
C PHE A 143 3.47 1.10 1.77
N HIS A 144 4.70 0.92 1.26
CA HIS A 144 4.89 0.43 -0.11
C HIS A 144 4.41 -1.01 -0.23
N GLY A 145 4.67 -1.82 0.80
CA GLY A 145 4.21 -3.20 0.87
C GLY A 145 2.67 -3.27 0.83
N TRP A 146 2.00 -2.49 1.66
CA TRP A 146 0.54 -2.41 1.66
C TRP A 146 -0.04 -1.89 0.33
N GLY A 147 0.57 -0.86 -0.25
CA GLY A 147 0.16 -0.35 -1.56
C GLY A 147 0.36 -1.38 -2.67
N TYR A 148 1.45 -2.15 -2.62
CA TYR A 148 1.70 -3.23 -3.56
C TYR A 148 0.72 -4.40 -3.38
N ARG A 149 0.39 -4.76 -2.13
CA ARG A 149 -0.64 -5.76 -1.83
C ARG A 149 -1.96 -5.38 -2.48
N GLN A 150 -2.44 -4.16 -2.25
CA GLN A 150 -3.69 -3.67 -2.87
C GLN A 150 -3.68 -3.77 -4.39
N PHE A 151 -2.54 -3.48 -5.02
CA PHE A 151 -2.36 -3.63 -6.47
C PHE A 151 -2.46 -5.10 -6.91
N ILE A 152 -1.76 -6.01 -6.23
CA ILE A 152 -1.76 -7.44 -6.59
C ILE A 152 -3.11 -8.09 -6.33
N THR A 153 -3.75 -7.81 -5.20
CA THR A 153 -5.04 -8.43 -4.84
C THR A 153 -6.15 -7.98 -5.78
N ALA A 154 -6.15 -6.70 -6.19
CA ALA A 154 -7.03 -6.21 -7.25
C ALA A 154 -6.77 -6.90 -8.59
N ARG A 155 -5.51 -7.09 -8.98
CA ARG A 155 -5.15 -7.73 -10.25
C ARG A 155 -5.44 -9.23 -10.26
N ALA A 156 -5.29 -9.91 -9.13
CA ALA A 156 -5.58 -11.34 -8.96
C ALA A 156 -7.08 -11.63 -8.75
N GLY A 157 -7.93 -10.60 -8.62
CA GLY A 157 -9.35 -10.77 -8.38
C GLY A 157 -9.64 -11.36 -6.99
N VAL A 158 -8.78 -11.11 -6.02
CA VAL A 158 -8.98 -11.55 -4.62
C VAL A 158 -10.25 -10.88 -4.11
N GLN A 159 -11.14 -11.70 -3.55
CA GLN A 159 -12.42 -11.21 -3.04
C GLN A 159 -12.19 -10.26 -1.87
N ALA A 160 -12.98 -9.20 -1.81
CA ALA A 160 -12.85 -8.20 -0.75
C ALA A 160 -13.03 -8.80 0.65
N ALA A 161 -13.85 -9.85 0.81
CA ALA A 161 -13.98 -10.59 2.07
C ALA A 161 -12.69 -11.32 2.50
N ALA A 162 -11.88 -11.80 1.55
CA ALA A 162 -10.60 -12.42 1.87
C ALA A 162 -9.57 -11.37 2.33
N GLU A 163 -9.55 -10.20 1.69
CA GLU A 163 -8.74 -9.07 2.16
C GLU A 163 -9.20 -8.55 3.52
N ASP A 164 -10.50 -8.65 3.82
CA ASP A 164 -11.06 -8.23 5.11
C ASP A 164 -10.55 -9.14 6.22
N ALA A 165 -10.67 -10.46 6.02
CA ALA A 165 -10.10 -11.46 6.92
C ALA A 165 -8.59 -11.30 7.09
N TYR A 166 -7.87 -10.93 6.02
CA TYR A 166 -6.44 -10.65 6.10
C TYR A 166 -6.13 -9.46 7.02
N THR A 167 -6.82 -8.33 6.84
CA THR A 167 -6.62 -7.15 7.70
C THR A 167 -7.01 -7.42 9.16
N ALA A 168 -8.09 -8.17 9.40
CA ALA A 168 -8.48 -8.61 10.73
C ALA A 168 -7.40 -9.48 11.39
N THR A 169 -6.81 -10.40 10.62
CA THR A 169 -5.67 -11.22 11.09
C THR A 169 -4.47 -10.34 11.45
N ARG A 170 -4.13 -9.35 10.61
CA ARG A 170 -3.00 -8.43 10.87
C ARG A 170 -3.21 -7.57 12.11
N ILE A 171 -4.43 -7.09 12.35
CA ILE A 171 -4.78 -6.34 13.57
C ILE A 171 -4.74 -7.25 14.80
N GLY A 172 -5.26 -8.47 14.70
CA GLY A 172 -5.21 -9.44 15.80
C GLY A 172 -3.78 -9.87 16.17
N GLN A 173 -2.84 -9.85 15.21
CA GLN A 173 -1.42 -10.06 15.46
C GLN A 173 -0.76 -8.86 16.13
N ASN A 174 -1.12 -7.63 15.72
CA ASN A 174 -0.64 -6.40 16.32
C ASN A 174 -1.68 -5.27 16.18
N PHE A 175 -2.28 -4.87 17.30
CA PHE A 175 -3.25 -3.77 17.33
C PHE A 175 -2.64 -2.42 16.91
N SER A 176 -1.32 -2.25 17.03
CA SER A 176 -0.60 -1.03 16.60
C SER A 176 -0.26 -1.00 15.12
N ASN A 177 -0.74 -1.97 14.35
CA ASN A 177 -0.61 -1.96 12.90
C ASN A 177 -1.59 -0.95 12.26
N TYR A 178 -1.24 0.33 12.31
CA TYR A 178 -2.00 1.40 11.66
C TYR A 178 -2.26 1.13 10.16
N SER A 179 -1.34 0.47 9.47
CA SER A 179 -1.50 0.16 8.05
C SER A 179 -2.64 -0.82 7.80
N ALA A 180 -2.83 -1.80 8.68
CA ALA A 180 -3.96 -2.72 8.62
C ALA A 180 -5.29 -2.00 8.90
N TRP A 181 -5.35 -1.15 9.93
CA TRP A 181 -6.53 -0.31 10.20
C TRP A 181 -6.88 0.60 9.03
N HIS A 182 -5.89 1.26 8.42
CA HIS A 182 -6.11 2.08 7.24
C HIS A 182 -6.55 1.27 6.00
N ALA A 183 -6.03 0.05 5.84
CA ALA A 183 -6.52 -0.84 4.79
C ALA A 183 -8.01 -1.17 4.99
N ARG A 184 -8.46 -1.39 6.23
CA ARG A 184 -9.89 -1.60 6.57
C ARG A 184 -10.78 -0.42 6.19
N THR A 185 -10.37 0.82 6.47
CA THR A 185 -11.20 2.01 6.13
C THR A 185 -11.53 2.05 4.64
N THR A 186 -10.56 1.68 3.80
CA THR A 186 -10.71 1.67 2.34
C THR A 186 -11.45 0.42 1.85
N LEU A 187 -11.33 -0.70 2.56
CA LEU A 187 -11.94 -1.97 2.18
C LEU A 187 -13.43 -2.01 2.51
N LEU A 188 -13.84 -1.57 3.70
CA LEU A 188 -15.25 -1.52 4.11
C LEU A 188 -16.09 -0.67 3.16
N GLN A 189 -15.55 0.48 2.76
CA GLN A 189 -16.21 1.32 1.75
C GLN A 189 -16.39 0.58 0.43
N ARG A 190 -15.43 -0.25 0.01
CA ARG A 190 -15.53 -1.04 -1.23
C ARG A 190 -16.49 -2.23 -1.10
N LEU A 191 -16.45 -2.94 0.03
CA LEU A 191 -17.36 -4.05 0.34
C LEU A 191 -18.82 -3.61 0.28
N HIS A 192 -19.09 -2.40 0.76
CA HIS A 192 -20.46 -1.90 0.92
C HIS A 192 -20.88 -0.87 -0.13
N ALA A 193 -19.96 -0.35 -0.95
CA ALA A 193 -20.30 0.49 -2.12
C ALA A 193 -21.15 -0.25 -3.16
N SER A 194 -21.18 -1.59 -3.15
CA SER A 194 -21.78 -2.40 -4.22
C SER A 194 -23.04 -3.19 -3.83
N SER A 195 -23.77 -2.80 -2.79
CA SER A 195 -25.15 -3.29 -2.57
C SER A 195 -26.23 -2.49 -3.33
N ARG A 196 -25.90 -1.87 -4.47
CA ARG A 196 -26.89 -1.38 -5.45
C ARG A 196 -26.84 -2.26 -6.69
N THR A 197 -27.65 -3.31 -6.72
CA THR A 197 -28.10 -3.88 -7.98
C THR A 197 -29.05 -2.87 -8.60
N VAL A 198 -28.55 -2.00 -9.48
CA VAL A 198 -29.43 -1.08 -10.21
C VAL A 198 -30.22 -1.91 -11.21
N THR A 199 -31.55 -1.97 -11.06
CA THR A 199 -32.40 -2.67 -12.02
C THR A 199 -32.51 -1.85 -13.31
N LEU A 200 -32.78 -2.50 -14.44
CA LEU A 200 -33.00 -1.80 -15.71
C LEU A 200 -34.08 -0.71 -15.58
N ASP A 201 -35.11 -0.96 -14.77
CA ASP A 201 -36.19 -0.02 -14.48
C ASP A 201 -35.70 1.25 -13.75
N GLN A 202 -34.68 1.14 -12.90
CA GLN A 202 -34.10 2.29 -12.18
C GLN A 202 -33.28 3.20 -13.11
N LEU A 203 -32.54 2.62 -14.07
CA LEU A 203 -31.82 3.39 -15.09
C LEU A 203 -32.77 4.14 -16.05
N LEU A 204 -33.95 3.57 -16.31
CA LEU A 204 -34.97 4.19 -17.14
C LEU A 204 -35.72 5.30 -16.41
N ALA A 205 -35.83 5.23 -15.08
CA ALA A 205 -36.45 6.26 -14.25
C ALA A 205 -35.54 7.50 -14.05
N GLU A 206 -34.22 7.34 -14.05
CA GLU A 206 -33.25 8.44 -13.95
C GLU A 206 -33.17 9.33 -15.21
N ALA A 207 -33.80 8.93 -16.32
CA ALA A 207 -33.88 9.73 -17.54
C ALA A 207 -34.86 10.92 -17.47
N ASP A 208 -35.64 11.02 -16.38
CA ASP A 208 -36.63 12.09 -16.18
C ASP A 208 -35.99 13.27 -15.41
N PRO A 209 -35.68 14.41 -16.05
CA PRO A 209 -34.86 15.49 -15.47
C PRO A 209 -35.50 16.19 -14.25
N ALA A 210 -36.78 15.93 -13.98
CA ALA A 210 -37.56 16.60 -12.93
C ALA A 210 -37.49 15.91 -11.55
N SER A 211 -36.87 14.73 -11.42
CA SER A 211 -36.83 13.96 -10.15
C SER A 211 -35.45 13.84 -9.50
N SER A 212 -34.46 14.61 -9.96
CA SER A 212 -33.10 14.60 -9.38
C SER A 212 -33.06 15.30 -8.01
N THR A 213 -33.63 14.67 -6.98
CA THR A 213 -33.14 14.89 -5.61
C THR A 213 -31.72 14.35 -5.57
N GLY A 214 -30.75 15.26 -5.56
CA GLY A 214 -29.34 14.94 -5.42
C GLY A 214 -29.05 14.34 -4.05
N GLU A 215 -29.42 13.07 -3.84
CA GLU A 215 -28.82 12.25 -2.80
C GLU A 215 -27.44 11.85 -3.32
N SER A 216 -26.44 12.61 -2.90
CA SER A 216 -25.05 12.15 -2.90
C SER A 216 -25.04 10.70 -2.45
N ALA A 217 -24.61 9.79 -3.32
CA ALA A 217 -24.48 8.38 -3.02
C ALA A 217 -23.42 8.22 -1.92
N ALA A 218 -23.81 8.46 -0.68
CA ALA A 218 -23.03 8.17 0.49
C ALA A 218 -22.85 6.66 0.49
N SER A 219 -21.65 6.20 0.16
CA SER A 219 -21.22 4.84 0.44
C SER A 219 -21.29 4.66 1.95
N MET A 220 -22.44 4.19 2.43
CA MET A 220 -22.71 4.01 3.84
C MET A 220 -22.44 2.56 4.19
N VAL A 221 -21.36 2.34 4.93
CA VAL A 221 -21.13 1.07 5.63
C VAL A 221 -22.39 0.77 6.46
N PRO A 222 -23.02 -0.41 6.33
CA PRO A 222 -24.24 -0.74 7.05
C PRO A 222 -24.05 -0.67 8.57
N THR A 223 -25.11 -0.34 9.30
CA THR A 223 -25.08 -0.21 10.77
C THR A 223 -24.59 -1.48 11.48
N TRP A 224 -24.93 -2.67 10.95
CA TRP A 224 -24.47 -3.93 11.51
C TRP A 224 -22.94 -4.09 11.37
N ALA A 225 -22.36 -3.70 10.24
CA ALA A 225 -20.92 -3.74 10.00
C ALA A 225 -20.20 -2.70 10.88
N LEU A 226 -20.77 -1.49 11.00
CA LEU A 226 -20.26 -0.49 11.95
C LEU A 226 -20.23 -1.03 13.38
N ARG A 227 -21.27 -1.75 13.83
CA ARG A 227 -21.32 -2.36 15.17
C ARG A 227 -20.21 -3.40 15.37
N GLU A 228 -19.92 -4.22 14.36
CA GLU A 228 -18.80 -5.17 14.42
C GLU A 228 -17.46 -4.43 14.53
N GLU A 229 -17.25 -3.37 13.75
CA GLU A 229 -16.02 -2.55 13.84
C GLU A 229 -15.86 -1.84 15.20
N TYR A 230 -16.96 -1.35 15.79
CA TYR A 230 -16.92 -0.81 17.16
C TYR A 230 -16.50 -1.87 18.17
N GLY A 231 -17.00 -3.11 18.04
CA GLY A 231 -16.56 -4.23 18.87
C GLY A 231 -15.06 -4.52 18.71
N LEU A 232 -14.56 -4.50 17.47
CA LEU A 232 -13.14 -4.73 17.17
C LEU A 232 -12.24 -3.65 17.76
N VAL A 233 -12.58 -2.37 17.57
CA VAL A 233 -11.77 -1.25 18.06
C VAL A 233 -11.81 -1.13 19.59
N GLN A 234 -12.93 -1.48 20.22
CA GLN A 234 -13.07 -1.54 21.67
C GLN A 234 -12.12 -2.57 22.30
N GLN A 235 -11.98 -3.75 21.68
CA GLN A 235 -11.00 -4.75 22.13
C GLN A 235 -9.57 -4.23 22.05
N ALA A 236 -9.24 -3.46 21.00
CA ALA A 236 -7.92 -2.86 20.84
C ALA A 236 -7.62 -1.84 21.96
N PHE A 237 -8.57 -0.95 22.28
CA PHE A 237 -8.43 0.03 23.37
C PHE A 237 -8.16 -0.59 24.73
N PHE A 238 -8.84 -1.69 25.04
CA PHE A 238 -8.64 -2.39 26.31
C PHE A 238 -7.32 -3.12 26.38
N THR A 239 -6.76 -3.49 25.23
CA THR A 239 -5.49 -4.19 25.16
C THR A 239 -4.32 -3.21 25.27
N ASP A 240 -4.37 -2.10 24.54
CA ASP A 240 -3.39 -1.02 24.64
C ASP A 240 -4.05 0.36 24.49
N PRO A 241 -4.39 1.04 25.60
CA PRO A 241 -5.05 2.35 25.54
C PRO A 241 -4.14 3.47 25.02
N ALA A 242 -2.81 3.28 25.01
CA ALA A 242 -1.86 4.27 24.51
C ALA A 242 -1.70 4.20 22.98
N ASP A 243 -2.19 3.14 22.34
CA ASP A 243 -2.09 2.96 20.90
C ASP A 243 -3.06 3.86 20.13
N GLN A 244 -2.50 4.85 19.45
CA GLN A 244 -3.26 5.82 18.66
C GLN A 244 -3.95 5.21 17.44
N SER A 245 -3.51 4.03 16.97
CA SER A 245 -4.01 3.45 15.72
C SER A 245 -5.49 3.11 15.80
N ALA A 246 -5.89 2.44 16.87
CA ALA A 246 -7.28 2.13 17.16
C ALA A 246 -8.10 3.42 17.36
N TRP A 247 -7.55 4.44 18.03
CA TRP A 247 -8.27 5.68 18.32
C TRP A 247 -8.57 6.48 17.05
N LEU A 248 -7.60 6.54 16.14
CA LEU A 248 -7.77 7.16 14.83
C LEU A 248 -8.81 6.40 13.99
N TYR A 249 -8.81 5.07 14.06
CA TYR A 249 -9.80 4.24 13.38
C TYR A 249 -11.22 4.44 13.95
N HIS A 250 -11.37 4.48 15.27
CA HIS A 250 -12.64 4.78 15.93
C HIS A 250 -13.17 6.17 15.55
N ARG A 251 -12.31 7.18 15.51
CA ARG A 251 -12.72 8.51 15.04
C ARG A 251 -13.25 8.48 13.61
N TRP A 252 -12.67 7.65 12.74
CA TRP A 252 -13.20 7.43 11.40
C TRP A 252 -14.58 6.73 11.42
N LEU A 253 -14.81 5.74 12.30
CA LEU A 253 -16.11 5.09 12.49
C LEU A 253 -17.20 6.07 12.95
N LEU A 254 -16.87 6.99 13.86
CA LEU A 254 -17.79 8.04 14.31
C LEU A 254 -18.24 8.91 13.12
N GLY A 255 -17.29 9.29 12.25
CA GLY A 255 -17.60 10.01 11.01
C GLY A 255 -18.51 9.21 10.06
N GLY A 256 -18.28 7.91 9.90
CA GLY A 256 -19.16 7.02 9.14
C GLY A 256 -20.56 6.88 9.75
N SER A 257 -20.64 6.85 11.08
CA SER A 257 -21.91 6.79 11.82
C SER A 257 -22.71 8.08 11.67
N LEU A 258 -22.05 9.25 11.70
CA LEU A 258 -22.70 10.53 11.41
C LEU A 258 -23.29 10.62 10.01
N ALA A 259 -22.55 10.13 9.00
CA ALA A 259 -23.10 10.04 7.65
C ALA A 259 -24.37 9.19 7.60
N HIS A 260 -24.44 8.14 8.42
CA HIS A 260 -25.64 7.31 8.56
C HIS A 260 -26.81 8.05 9.21
N PHE A 261 -26.60 8.73 10.33
CA PHE A 261 -27.65 9.50 11.00
C PHE A 261 -28.08 10.76 10.22
N ALA A 262 -27.21 11.31 9.37
CA ALA A 262 -27.58 12.39 8.46
C ALA A 262 -28.53 11.93 7.33
N ALA A 263 -28.46 10.66 6.94
CA ALA A 263 -29.34 10.05 5.95
C ALA A 263 -30.63 9.45 6.54
N ALA A 264 -30.66 9.15 7.85
CA ALA A 264 -31.83 8.64 8.54
C ALA A 264 -32.88 9.75 8.78
N SER A 265 -34.16 9.40 8.65
CA SER A 265 -35.30 10.32 8.73
C SER A 265 -35.62 10.76 10.16
N GLY A 266 -34.75 11.60 10.73
CA GLY A 266 -35.08 12.66 11.69
C GLY A 266 -35.90 12.27 12.93
N THR A 267 -35.80 11.03 13.44
CA THR A 267 -36.46 10.73 14.71
C THR A 267 -35.75 11.47 15.87
N PRO A 268 -36.45 11.83 16.96
CA PRO A 268 -35.82 12.53 18.09
C PRO A 268 -34.62 11.79 18.68
N ARG A 269 -34.65 10.44 18.68
CA ARG A 269 -33.54 9.60 19.14
C ARG A 269 -32.33 9.66 18.22
N GLU A 270 -32.54 9.69 16.91
CA GLU A 270 -31.45 9.84 15.92
C GLU A 270 -30.86 11.26 15.97
N GLY A 271 -31.68 12.28 16.23
CA GLY A 271 -31.22 13.65 16.47
C GLY A 271 -30.31 13.77 17.70
N THR A 272 -30.69 13.15 18.82
CA THR A 272 -29.84 13.10 20.02
C THR A 272 -28.55 12.32 19.77
N ALA A 273 -28.62 11.16 19.11
CA ALA A 273 -27.44 10.36 18.78
C ALA A 273 -26.46 11.13 17.87
N ARG A 274 -26.98 11.86 16.88
CA ARG A 274 -26.19 12.72 16.01
C ARG A 274 -25.48 13.83 16.78
N GLN A 275 -26.18 14.52 17.69
CA GLN A 275 -25.60 15.59 18.49
C GLN A 275 -24.43 15.06 19.36
N VAL A 276 -24.61 13.91 20.02
CA VAL A 276 -23.55 13.27 20.81
C VAL A 276 -22.33 12.96 19.94
N LEU A 277 -22.53 12.38 18.76
CA LEU A 277 -21.44 12.08 17.83
C LEU A 277 -20.73 13.34 17.30
N GLU A 278 -21.46 14.43 17.06
CA GLU A 278 -20.88 15.73 16.66
C GLU A 278 -20.04 16.33 17.79
N GLU A 279 -20.48 16.23 19.05
CA GLU A 279 -19.76 16.68 20.25
C GLU A 279 -18.46 15.86 20.46
N GLU A 280 -18.53 14.52 20.32
CA GLU A 280 -17.37 13.62 20.40
C GLU A 280 -16.31 13.92 19.32
N LEU A 281 -16.73 14.26 18.09
CA LEU A 281 -15.80 14.64 17.03
C LEU A 281 -15.19 16.04 17.21
N ALA A 282 -15.91 16.94 17.89
CA ALA A 282 -15.47 18.30 18.18
C ALA A 282 -14.45 18.36 19.33
N CYS A 283 -14.45 17.36 20.22
CA CYS A 283 -13.50 17.21 21.31
C CYS A 283 -12.11 16.75 20.77
N GLY A 284 -11.37 17.66 20.14
CA GLY A 284 -10.00 17.42 19.66
C GLY A 284 -8.91 17.93 20.62
N ASP A 285 -7.93 17.07 20.90
CA ASP A 285 -6.58 17.31 21.46
C ASP A 285 -6.37 17.54 22.97
N SER A 286 -7.41 17.70 23.78
CA SER A 286 -7.26 17.70 25.25
C SER A 286 -7.92 16.46 25.85
N THR A 287 -7.10 15.50 26.27
CA THR A 287 -7.46 14.32 27.07
C THR A 287 -8.51 13.40 26.44
N ILE A 288 -8.05 12.34 25.76
CA ILE A 288 -8.83 11.11 25.59
C ILE A 288 -8.93 10.48 26.99
N GLU A 289 -9.81 11.02 27.84
CA GLU A 289 -10.21 10.35 29.06
C GLU A 289 -11.21 9.27 28.70
N CYS A 290 -10.97 8.09 29.27
CA CYS A 290 -11.75 6.88 29.15
C CYS A 290 -13.19 7.10 29.67
N THR A 291 -14.03 7.73 28.88
CA THR A 291 -15.47 7.83 29.13
C THR A 291 -16.18 7.52 27.84
N VAL A 292 -16.47 6.24 27.63
CA VAL A 292 -17.78 5.66 27.29
C VAL A 292 -17.50 4.23 26.84
N ILE A 293 -17.23 3.39 27.84
CA ILE A 293 -17.45 1.96 27.73
C ILE A 293 -18.88 1.79 28.23
N ASN A 294 -19.84 1.72 27.31
CA ASN A 294 -21.18 1.13 27.45
C ASN A 294 -22.09 1.73 26.37
N TRP A 295 -22.01 1.15 25.18
CA TRP A 295 -23.08 1.14 24.18
C TRP A 295 -23.58 -0.29 24.04
#